data_AF-A0A8C9P0X9-F1
#
_entry.id   AF-A0A8C9P0X9-F1
#
_cell.length_a   1.000
_cell.length_b   1.000
_cell.length_c   1.000
_cell.angle_alpha   90.00
_cell.angle_beta   90.00
_cell.angle_gamma   90.00
#
_symmetry.space_group_name_H-M   'P 1'
#
loop_
_entity.id
_entity.type
_entity.pdbx_description
1 polymer ?
#
loop_
_entity_poly.entity_id
_entity_poly.type
_entity_poly.pdbx_seq_one_letter_code
_entity_poly.pdbx_strand_id
1 'polypeptide(L)'
;MSQAIYEDMPPNSTSSLLFGAASQAFCGRCRKFKRKDRQCQAFVRRVIRSHLFQIIMISTVSLNAFLTVLWTSYKIRYRLYRVFEISEIIFVSICTSEFAMKVYVDPIDYWKDGYNMLDVFILIIIFIPYVLRKIKGKHYPYHNIAEGIQSLRILKLIPYSRGIRTLIIAVGQTVYTVASVLTLLFVLMYIFAILGFCLFGIVENGDLNNWGSLALSFFTLFSLATVDGWTNLQEQLDMRNFTLSRVFTIAFILLASFIFLNMFVGVMIMHTEDSIKKFERELMLERQVTLMEEKQVILKRQQEEVDRLMKTQVGSTPGGTLVEDFKKTLRHTDPMVLDDFGTSLPFIDVYLSTLDNQDSTVNKLQELYYEIVNVLCLMLEDLPKEKSQSLQRLEEK
;
A
#
# COMPACT_ATOMS: atom_id res chain seq x y z
N MET A 1 -12.60 21.57 -57.85
CA MET A 1 -13.95 20.98 -57.90
C MET A 1 -14.17 20.24 -56.58
N SER A 2 -14.63 20.97 -55.56
CA SER A 2 -16.04 21.05 -55.10
C SER A 2 -16.35 19.89 -54.14
N GLN A 3 -16.22 20.01 -52.81
CA GLN A 3 -17.08 20.69 -51.81
C GLN A 3 -18.49 20.09 -51.64
N ALA A 4 -18.83 19.81 -50.36
CA ALA A 4 -20.12 19.38 -49.77
C ALA A 4 -20.51 17.90 -50.06
N ILE A 5 -20.96 17.08 -49.10
CA ILE A 5 -22.03 17.30 -48.13
C ILE A 5 -21.73 16.54 -46.82
N TYR A 6 -21.82 17.27 -45.71
CA TYR A 6 -21.94 16.78 -44.33
C TYR A 6 -23.44 16.60 -44.08
N GLU A 7 -23.89 15.43 -43.64
CA GLU A 7 -25.25 15.23 -43.12
C GLU A 7 -25.16 14.69 -41.69
N ASP A 8 -25.74 15.47 -40.78
CA ASP A 8 -25.88 15.26 -39.35
C ASP A 8 -26.66 14.00 -39.00
N MET A 9 -26.09 13.17 -38.12
CA MET A 9 -26.87 12.24 -37.29
C MET A 9 -26.42 12.43 -35.83
N PRO A 10 -27.32 12.78 -34.89
CA PRO A 10 -26.93 13.08 -33.52
C PRO A 10 -26.56 11.79 -32.76
N PRO A 11 -25.51 11.80 -31.93
CA PRO A 11 -25.21 10.66 -31.08
C PRO A 11 -26.25 10.56 -29.96
N ASN A 12 -26.78 9.35 -29.76
CA ASN A 12 -27.62 8.93 -28.64
C ASN A 12 -26.98 9.32 -27.29
N SER A 13 -27.30 10.52 -26.83
CA SER A 13 -26.87 11.11 -25.56
C SER A 13 -27.95 11.02 -24.48
N THR A 14 -29.12 10.47 -24.80
CA THR A 14 -30.27 10.41 -23.89
C THR A 14 -30.23 9.24 -22.91
N SER A 15 -29.56 8.12 -23.22
CA SER A 15 -29.50 6.96 -22.32
C SER A 15 -28.46 7.11 -21.20
N SER A 16 -27.31 7.73 -21.48
CA SER A 16 -26.24 7.98 -20.50
C SER A 16 -26.58 9.13 -19.55
N LEU A 17 -27.29 10.15 -20.03
CA LEU A 17 -27.80 11.25 -19.19
C LEU A 17 -28.95 10.80 -18.28
N LEU A 18 -29.84 9.91 -18.73
CA LEU A 18 -30.90 9.36 -17.87
C LEU A 18 -30.37 8.45 -16.76
N PHE A 19 -29.33 7.64 -17.04
CA PHE A 19 -28.71 6.81 -16.01
C PHE A 19 -27.87 7.64 -15.02
N GLY A 20 -27.16 8.66 -15.50
CA GLY A 20 -26.44 9.63 -14.68
C GLY A 20 -27.38 10.49 -13.82
N ALA A 21 -28.50 10.97 -14.38
CA ALA A 21 -29.51 11.75 -13.67
C ALA A 21 -30.31 10.88 -12.69
N ALA A 22 -30.61 9.62 -13.01
CA ALA A 22 -31.25 8.69 -12.07
C ALA A 22 -30.31 8.34 -10.91
N SER A 23 -29.02 8.11 -11.17
CA SER A 23 -27.99 7.86 -10.16
C SER A 23 -27.76 9.09 -9.26
N GLN A 24 -27.67 10.29 -9.84
CA GLN A 24 -27.55 11.54 -9.08
C GLN A 24 -28.85 11.91 -8.33
N ALA A 25 -30.02 11.61 -8.87
CA ALA A 25 -31.31 11.79 -8.19
C ALA A 25 -31.48 10.81 -7.02
N PHE A 26 -31.03 9.56 -7.16
CA PHE A 26 -30.99 8.59 -6.06
C PHE A 26 -29.98 9.01 -4.98
N CYS A 27 -28.80 9.46 -5.39
CA CYS A 27 -27.75 9.93 -4.48
C CYS A 27 -28.14 11.24 -3.76
N GLY A 28 -28.86 12.14 -4.44
CA GLY A 28 -29.42 13.37 -3.87
C GLY A 28 -30.62 13.12 -2.93
N ARG A 29 -31.43 12.10 -3.21
CA ARG A 29 -32.56 11.69 -2.36
C ARG A 29 -32.08 10.95 -1.09
N CYS A 30 -30.99 10.19 -1.16
CA CYS A 30 -30.33 9.60 0.02
C CYS A 30 -29.64 10.64 0.93
N ARG A 31 -29.13 11.75 0.38
CA ARG A 31 -28.47 12.82 1.17
C ARG A 31 -29.44 13.64 2.04
N LYS A 32 -30.75 13.55 1.80
CA LYS A 32 -31.80 14.31 2.51
C LYS A 32 -32.46 13.57 3.68
N PHE A 33 -31.98 12.40 4.11
CA PHE A 33 -32.43 11.80 5.38
C PHE A 33 -31.66 12.38 6.58
N LYS A 34 -31.90 13.66 6.88
CA LYS A 34 -31.37 14.32 8.09
C LYS A 34 -32.20 13.81 9.29
N ARG A 35 -31.80 12.67 9.86
CA ARG A 35 -32.46 12.01 11.01
C ARG A 35 -32.54 12.95 12.23
N LYS A 36 -33.69 12.95 12.91
CA LYS A 36 -33.96 13.76 14.12
C LYS A 36 -33.24 13.23 15.38
N ASP A 37 -32.91 11.94 15.44
CA ASP A 37 -32.44 11.27 16.67
C ASP A 37 -30.91 11.28 16.83
N ARG A 38 -30.29 12.46 16.79
CA ARG A 38 -28.82 12.58 16.93
C ARG A 38 -28.30 12.06 18.28
N GLN A 39 -29.09 12.18 19.35
CA GLN A 39 -28.70 11.74 20.70
C GLN A 39 -28.67 10.20 20.81
N CYS A 40 -29.70 9.52 20.30
CA CYS A 40 -29.74 8.06 20.28
C CYS A 40 -28.64 7.48 19.38
N GLN A 41 -28.43 8.05 18.20
CA GLN A 41 -27.34 7.66 17.30
C GLN A 41 -25.96 7.82 17.98
N ALA A 42 -25.73 8.92 18.69
CA ALA A 42 -24.48 9.14 19.41
C ALA A 42 -24.28 8.15 20.56
N PHE A 43 -25.36 7.77 21.26
CA PHE A 43 -25.33 6.74 22.29
C PHE A 43 -25.00 5.36 21.71
N VAL A 44 -25.72 4.90 20.68
CA VAL A 44 -25.47 3.60 20.03
C VAL A 44 -24.06 3.55 19.44
N ARG A 45 -23.60 4.64 18.81
CA ARG A 45 -22.21 4.74 18.32
C ARG A 45 -21.19 4.60 19.46
N ARG A 46 -21.46 5.18 20.63
CA ARG A 46 -20.59 5.05 21.82
C ARG A 46 -20.57 3.60 22.34
N VAL A 47 -21.71 2.92 22.34
CA VAL A 47 -21.82 1.51 22.73
C VAL A 47 -21.02 0.61 21.79
N ILE A 48 -21.22 0.73 20.47
CA ILE A 48 -20.52 -0.09 19.46
C ILE A 48 -19.00 0.12 19.52
N ARG A 49 -18.54 1.37 19.76
CA ARG A 49 -17.12 1.71 19.83
C ARG A 49 -16.47 1.36 21.17
N SER A 50 -17.25 0.93 22.16
CA SER A 50 -16.71 0.62 23.48
C SER A 50 -15.90 -0.68 23.46
N HIS A 51 -14.79 -0.69 24.20
CA HIS A 51 -13.94 -1.89 24.35
C HIS A 51 -14.70 -3.04 25.04
N LEU A 52 -15.63 -2.71 25.94
CA LEU A 52 -16.48 -3.70 26.61
C LEU A 52 -17.39 -4.43 25.61
N PHE A 53 -18.02 -3.70 24.69
CA PHE A 53 -18.85 -4.32 23.65
C PHE A 53 -18.04 -5.25 22.76
N GLN A 54 -16.82 -4.84 22.37
CA GLN A 54 -15.92 -5.69 21.59
C GLN A 54 -15.52 -6.96 22.36
N ILE A 55 -15.19 -6.86 23.65
CA ILE A 55 -14.89 -8.04 24.50
C ILE A 55 -16.10 -8.98 24.57
N ILE A 56 -17.31 -8.45 24.78
CA ILE A 56 -18.54 -9.25 24.84
C ILE A 56 -18.76 -10.01 23.53
N MET A 57 -18.58 -9.33 22.38
CA MET A 57 -18.74 -9.95 21.07
C MET A 57 -17.69 -11.04 20.82
N ILE A 58 -16.42 -10.75 21.10
CA ILE A 58 -15.33 -11.73 20.97
C ILE A 58 -15.60 -12.93 21.88
N SER A 59 -15.95 -12.69 23.15
CA SER A 59 -16.26 -13.75 24.13
C SER A 59 -17.42 -14.62 23.66
N THR A 60 -18.48 -14.00 23.11
CA THR A 60 -19.64 -14.71 22.57
C THR A 60 -19.27 -15.59 21.38
N VAL A 61 -18.47 -15.09 20.44
CA VAL A 61 -17.98 -15.86 19.28
C VAL A 61 -17.06 -17.00 19.72
N SER A 62 -16.12 -16.74 20.63
CA SER A 62 -15.22 -17.76 21.18
C SER A 62 -15.97 -18.84 21.95
N LEU A 63 -16.96 -18.48 22.76
CA LEU A 63 -17.80 -19.43 23.48
C LEU A 63 -18.61 -20.30 22.52
N ASN A 64 -19.21 -19.70 21.49
CA ASN A 64 -19.95 -20.46 20.48
C ASN A 64 -19.03 -21.41 19.69
N ALA A 65 -17.79 -20.99 19.37
CA ALA A 65 -16.80 -21.85 18.74
C ALA A 65 -16.44 -23.04 19.65
N PHE A 66 -16.24 -22.81 20.94
CA PHE A 66 -16.02 -23.87 21.92
C PHE A 66 -17.21 -24.84 22.01
N LEU A 67 -18.44 -24.33 22.04
CA LEU A 67 -19.65 -25.16 22.01
C LEU A 67 -19.75 -25.98 20.71
N THR A 68 -19.31 -25.42 19.58
CA THR A 68 -19.26 -26.14 18.30
C THR A 68 -18.26 -27.31 18.35
N VAL A 69 -17.12 -27.15 19.00
CA VAL A 69 -16.16 -28.25 19.20
C VAL A 69 -16.76 -29.35 20.09
N LEU A 70 -17.42 -28.97 21.19
CA LEU A 70 -18.11 -29.94 22.06
C LEU A 70 -19.25 -30.67 21.35
N TRP A 71 -19.94 -30.01 20.42
CA TRP A 71 -21.00 -30.59 19.60
C TRP A 71 -20.49 -31.73 18.71
N THR A 72 -19.22 -31.75 18.29
CA THR A 72 -18.67 -32.80 17.43
C THR A 72 -18.68 -34.19 18.07
N SER A 73 -18.63 -34.28 19.39
CA SER A 73 -18.74 -35.56 20.09
C SER A 73 -20.20 -36.02 20.20
N TYR A 74 -20.55 -37.13 19.54
CA TYR A 74 -21.91 -37.69 19.57
C TYR A 74 -22.45 -37.86 21.00
N LYS A 75 -21.65 -38.39 21.93
CA LYS A 75 -22.07 -38.62 23.33
C LYS A 75 -22.45 -37.32 24.05
N ILE A 76 -21.70 -36.24 23.81
CA ILE A 76 -21.95 -34.93 24.42
C ILE A 76 -23.13 -34.24 23.74
N ARG A 77 -23.23 -34.35 22.41
CA ARG A 77 -24.34 -33.82 21.60
C ARG A 77 -25.69 -34.31 22.09
N TYR A 78 -25.86 -35.62 22.30
CA TYR A 78 -27.14 -36.18 22.76
C TYR A 78 -27.49 -35.73 24.19
N ARG A 79 -26.50 -35.67 25.08
CA ARG A 79 -26.71 -35.28 26.48
C ARG A 79 -27.08 -33.81 26.65
N LEU A 80 -26.46 -32.92 25.86
CA LEU A 80 -26.59 -31.46 25.98
C LEU A 80 -27.34 -30.82 24.81
N TYR A 81 -28.11 -31.59 24.05
CA TYR A 81 -28.81 -31.13 22.83
C TYR A 81 -29.57 -29.81 23.04
N ARG A 82 -30.37 -29.72 24.11
CA ARG A 82 -31.15 -28.51 24.44
C ARG A 82 -30.27 -27.29 24.70
N VAL A 83 -29.14 -27.47 25.37
CA VAL A 83 -28.22 -26.37 25.71
C VAL A 83 -27.62 -25.79 24.43
N PHE A 84 -27.19 -26.66 23.51
CA PHE A 84 -26.64 -26.23 22.24
C PHE A 84 -27.66 -25.52 21.36
N GLU A 85 -28.89 -26.03 21.26
CA GLU A 85 -29.97 -25.38 20.50
C GLU A 85 -30.30 -23.98 21.04
N ILE A 86 -30.42 -23.82 22.36
CA ILE A 86 -30.64 -22.53 22.99
C ILE A 86 -29.44 -21.59 22.77
N SER A 87 -28.22 -22.10 22.90
CA SER A 87 -27.00 -21.30 22.70
C SER A 87 -26.89 -20.74 21.29
N GLU A 88 -27.33 -21.50 20.28
CA GLU A 88 -27.29 -21.09 18.88
C GLU A 88 -28.29 -19.95 18.64
N ILE A 89 -29.51 -20.06 19.18
CA ILE A 89 -30.52 -19.00 19.08
C ILE A 89 -30.02 -17.71 19.74
N ILE A 90 -29.42 -17.82 20.93
CA ILE A 90 -28.82 -16.67 21.64
C ILE A 90 -27.70 -16.05 20.79
N PHE A 91 -26.82 -16.86 20.22
CA PHE A 91 -25.72 -16.40 19.38
C PHE A 91 -26.21 -15.64 18.13
N VAL A 92 -27.17 -16.21 17.41
CA VAL A 92 -27.76 -15.55 16.23
C VAL A 92 -28.45 -14.24 16.63
N SER A 93 -29.15 -14.21 17.76
CA SER A 93 -29.79 -13.00 18.28
C SER A 93 -28.78 -11.89 18.58
N ILE A 94 -27.71 -12.21 19.31
CA ILE A 94 -26.62 -11.26 19.61
C ILE A 94 -26.00 -10.73 18.32
N CYS A 95 -25.65 -11.60 17.37
CA CYS A 95 -25.05 -11.19 16.09
C CYS A 95 -26.00 -10.32 15.25
N THR A 96 -27.29 -10.64 15.24
CA THR A 96 -28.31 -9.87 14.51
C THR A 96 -28.51 -8.50 15.14
N SER A 97 -28.53 -8.42 16.48
CA SER A 97 -28.64 -7.15 17.20
C SER A 97 -27.44 -6.24 16.95
N GLU A 98 -26.23 -6.78 16.92
CA GLU A 98 -25.02 -6.03 16.56
C GLU A 98 -25.13 -5.45 15.15
N PHE A 99 -25.49 -6.28 14.17
CA PHE A 99 -25.68 -5.85 12.79
C PHE A 99 -26.72 -4.73 12.69
N ALA A 100 -27.88 -4.90 13.35
CA ALA A 100 -28.92 -3.89 13.39
C ALA A 100 -28.42 -2.56 14.00
N MET A 101 -27.63 -2.61 15.07
CA MET A 101 -27.02 -1.42 15.68
C MET A 101 -26.03 -0.74 14.71
N LYS A 102 -25.16 -1.48 14.03
CA LYS A 102 -24.20 -0.91 13.07
C LYS A 102 -24.89 -0.24 11.88
N VAL A 103 -25.88 -0.92 11.28
CA VAL A 103 -26.67 -0.36 10.17
C VAL A 103 -27.50 0.84 10.64
N TYR A 104 -28.00 0.83 11.88
CA TYR A 104 -28.73 1.96 12.43
C TYR A 104 -27.86 3.21 12.56
N VAL A 105 -26.61 3.07 13.01
CA VAL A 105 -25.70 4.22 13.23
C VAL A 105 -25.28 4.87 11.92
N ASP A 106 -24.82 4.11 10.92
CA ASP A 106 -24.30 4.65 9.66
C ASP A 106 -24.78 3.84 8.43
N PRO A 107 -26.03 3.99 7.98
CA PRO A 107 -26.65 3.10 6.98
C PRO A 107 -26.04 3.18 5.58
N ILE A 108 -25.32 4.26 5.24
CA ILE A 108 -24.71 4.43 3.90
C ILE A 108 -23.23 4.08 3.95
N ASP A 109 -22.50 4.60 4.94
CA ASP A 109 -21.06 4.36 5.06
C ASP A 109 -20.75 2.94 5.53
N TYR A 110 -21.68 2.26 6.20
CA TYR A 110 -21.56 0.84 6.54
C TYR A 110 -21.32 -0.04 5.32
N TRP A 111 -21.98 0.23 4.18
CA TRP A 111 -21.84 -0.59 2.98
C TRP A 111 -20.57 -0.33 2.18
N LYS A 112 -19.86 0.78 2.46
CA LYS A 112 -18.60 1.11 1.79
C LYS A 112 -17.40 0.43 2.45
N ASP A 113 -17.51 0.05 3.71
CA ASP A 113 -16.43 -0.60 4.45
C ASP A 113 -16.42 -2.11 4.16
N GLY A 114 -15.34 -2.61 3.58
CA GLY A 114 -15.17 -4.02 3.23
C GLY A 114 -15.24 -4.97 4.43
N TYR A 115 -14.89 -4.52 5.64
CA TYR A 115 -14.99 -5.34 6.84
C TYR A 115 -16.43 -5.47 7.34
N ASN A 116 -17.24 -4.45 7.12
CA ASN A 116 -18.67 -4.50 7.42
C ASN A 116 -19.38 -5.41 6.41
N MET A 117 -19.01 -5.37 5.12
CA MET A 117 -19.48 -6.34 4.12
C MET A 117 -19.21 -7.79 4.54
N LEU A 118 -18.02 -8.08 5.06
CA LEU A 118 -17.66 -9.41 5.57
C LEU A 118 -18.53 -9.83 6.77
N ASP A 119 -18.83 -8.92 7.69
CA ASP A 119 -19.75 -9.18 8.81
C ASP A 119 -21.16 -9.52 8.33
N VAL A 120 -21.68 -8.85 7.29
CA VAL A 120 -22.96 -9.18 6.65
C VAL A 120 -22.92 -10.56 6.01
N PHE A 121 -21.86 -10.88 5.27
CA PHE A 121 -21.70 -12.18 4.64
C PHE A 121 -21.72 -13.32 5.67
N ILE A 122 -21.03 -13.14 6.79
CA ILE A 122 -21.03 -14.11 7.88
C ILE A 122 -22.42 -14.21 8.54
N LEU A 123 -23.13 -13.09 8.71
CA LEU A 123 -24.50 -13.10 9.22
C LEU A 123 -25.44 -13.90 8.31
N ILE A 124 -25.30 -13.76 7.00
CA ILE A 124 -26.07 -14.54 6.01
C ILE A 124 -25.76 -16.04 6.16
N ILE A 125 -24.48 -16.42 6.28
CA ILE A 125 -24.06 -17.81 6.53
C ILE A 125 -24.71 -18.38 7.80
N ILE A 126 -24.78 -17.59 8.87
CA ILE A 126 -25.42 -18.00 10.13
C ILE A 126 -26.95 -18.16 9.96
N PHE A 127 -27.57 -17.31 9.15
CA PHE A 127 -29.03 -17.27 8.99
C PHE A 127 -29.57 -18.34 8.04
N ILE A 128 -28.83 -18.70 6.98
CA ILE A 128 -29.26 -19.67 5.95
C ILE A 128 -29.76 -21.00 6.56
N PRO A 129 -29.03 -21.69 7.46
CA PRO A 129 -29.45 -22.98 7.99
C PRO A 129 -30.64 -22.86 8.95
N TYR A 130 -30.76 -21.75 9.67
CA TYR A 130 -31.90 -21.46 10.52
C TYR A 130 -33.20 -21.34 9.69
N VAL A 131 -33.13 -20.61 8.58
CA VAL A 131 -34.25 -20.47 7.63
C VAL A 131 -34.55 -21.80 6.94
N LEU A 132 -33.52 -22.52 6.46
CA LEU A 132 -33.69 -23.82 5.79
C LEU A 132 -34.37 -24.84 6.70
N ARG A 133 -33.99 -24.90 7.98
CA ARG A 133 -34.58 -25.81 8.98
C ARG A 133 -36.07 -25.51 9.20
N LYS A 134 -36.46 -24.23 9.16
CA LYS A 134 -37.86 -23.79 9.31
C LYS A 134 -38.71 -24.11 8.08
N ILE A 135 -38.15 -24.03 6.87
CA ILE A 135 -38.90 -24.21 5.61
C ILE A 135 -38.99 -25.68 5.18
N LYS A 136 -37.89 -26.44 5.22
CA LYS A 136 -37.80 -27.79 4.62
C LYS A 136 -37.92 -28.97 5.60
N GLY A 137 -38.05 -28.71 6.90
CA GLY A 137 -38.09 -29.77 7.92
C GLY A 137 -36.78 -30.56 8.03
N LYS A 138 -36.76 -31.59 8.87
CA LYS A 138 -35.55 -32.33 9.30
C LYS A 138 -34.84 -33.16 8.20
N HIS A 139 -35.42 -33.34 7.01
CA HIS A 139 -34.88 -34.19 5.94
C HIS A 139 -34.26 -33.37 4.81
N TYR A 140 -33.18 -32.65 5.10
CA TYR A 140 -32.38 -31.98 4.08
C TYR A 140 -31.09 -32.80 3.80
N PRO A 141 -30.89 -33.33 2.58
CA PRO A 141 -29.74 -34.19 2.28
C PRO A 141 -28.38 -33.49 2.44
N TYR A 142 -28.35 -32.16 2.31
CA TYR A 142 -27.14 -31.36 2.51
C TYR A 142 -27.06 -30.72 3.90
N HIS A 143 -27.78 -31.26 4.89
CA HIS A 143 -27.74 -30.75 6.26
C HIS A 143 -26.32 -30.72 6.83
N ASN A 144 -25.55 -31.79 6.58
CA ASN A 144 -24.17 -31.90 7.07
C ASN A 144 -23.24 -30.82 6.48
N ILE A 145 -23.44 -30.45 5.20
CA ILE A 145 -22.66 -29.38 4.56
C ILE A 145 -23.05 -28.01 5.15
N ALA A 146 -24.34 -27.77 5.36
CA ALA A 146 -24.81 -26.55 6.01
C ALA A 146 -24.26 -26.42 7.44
N GLU A 147 -24.22 -27.52 8.21
CA GLU A 147 -23.56 -27.54 9.53
C GLU A 147 -22.06 -27.25 9.45
N GLY A 148 -21.37 -27.78 8.44
CA GLY A 148 -19.96 -27.47 8.20
C GLY A 148 -19.72 -25.98 7.89
N ILE A 149 -20.54 -25.40 7.01
CA ILE A 149 -20.46 -23.98 6.64
C ILE A 149 -20.68 -23.06 7.85
N GLN A 150 -21.50 -23.47 8.82
CA GLN A 150 -21.70 -22.70 10.05
C GLN A 150 -20.43 -22.54 10.89
N SER A 151 -19.48 -23.46 10.80
CA SER A 151 -18.19 -23.32 11.50
C SER A 151 -17.43 -22.05 11.09
N LEU A 152 -17.70 -21.52 9.88
CA LEU A 152 -17.12 -20.28 9.37
C LEU A 152 -17.51 -19.05 10.19
N ARG A 153 -18.49 -19.11 11.09
CA ARG A 153 -18.80 -17.98 12.00
C ARG A 153 -17.62 -17.56 12.89
N ILE A 154 -16.62 -18.43 13.08
CA ILE A 154 -15.35 -18.06 13.74
C ILE A 154 -14.64 -16.91 13.00
N LEU A 155 -14.87 -16.77 11.70
CA LEU A 155 -14.36 -15.65 10.89
C LEU A 155 -14.90 -14.30 11.38
N LYS A 156 -15.97 -14.27 12.19
CA LYS A 156 -16.46 -13.05 12.85
C LYS A 156 -15.43 -12.47 13.82
N LEU A 157 -14.39 -13.21 14.18
CA LEU A 157 -13.26 -12.69 14.94
C LEU A 157 -12.36 -11.74 14.13
N ILE A 158 -12.36 -11.85 12.80
CA ILE A 158 -11.50 -11.07 11.90
C ILE A 158 -11.70 -9.57 12.09
N PRO A 159 -12.93 -9.01 12.08
CA PRO A 159 -13.12 -7.58 12.27
C PRO A 159 -12.69 -7.08 13.66
N TYR A 160 -12.55 -7.92 14.68
CA TYR A 160 -12.12 -7.45 16.00
C TYR A 160 -10.61 -7.53 16.22
N SER A 161 -9.92 -8.47 15.57
CA SER A 161 -8.47 -8.63 15.73
C SER A 161 -7.69 -7.75 14.76
N ARG A 162 -6.95 -6.77 15.30
CA ARG A 162 -6.04 -5.93 14.51
C ARG A 162 -4.94 -6.76 13.83
N GLY A 163 -4.41 -7.78 14.51
CA GLY A 163 -3.37 -8.65 13.95
C GLY A 163 -3.85 -9.43 12.73
N ILE A 164 -5.03 -10.05 12.81
CA ILE A 164 -5.61 -10.80 11.69
C ILE A 164 -5.95 -9.87 10.52
N ARG A 165 -6.47 -8.66 10.80
CA ARG A 165 -6.69 -7.65 9.75
C ARG A 165 -5.40 -7.29 9.01
N THR A 166 -4.31 -7.04 9.74
CA THR A 166 -3.01 -6.73 9.12
C THR A 166 -2.52 -7.88 8.24
N LEU A 167 -2.65 -9.13 8.71
CA LEU A 167 -2.27 -10.31 7.93
C LEU A 167 -3.12 -10.45 6.66
N ILE A 168 -4.43 -10.27 6.75
CA ILE A 168 -5.32 -10.34 5.57
C ILE A 168 -5.01 -9.22 4.57
N ILE A 169 -4.72 -8.00 5.04
CA ILE A 169 -4.32 -6.90 4.14
C ILE A 169 -3.00 -7.27 3.44
N ALA A 170 -2.01 -7.80 4.16
CA ALA A 170 -0.74 -8.20 3.58
C ALA A 170 -0.90 -9.32 2.54
N VAL A 171 -1.72 -10.32 2.82
CA VAL A 171 -2.05 -11.39 1.85
C VAL A 171 -2.84 -10.83 0.66
N GLY A 172 -3.75 -9.89 0.90
CA GLY A 172 -4.53 -9.24 -0.15
C GLY A 172 -3.65 -8.44 -1.12
N GLN A 173 -2.53 -7.88 -0.67
CA GLN A 173 -1.59 -7.16 -1.53
C GLN A 173 -0.89 -8.09 -2.53
N THR A 174 -0.66 -9.36 -2.19
CA THR A 174 0.03 -10.31 -3.07
C THR A 174 -0.92 -11.14 -3.94
N VAL A 175 -2.24 -11.05 -3.70
CA VAL A 175 -3.24 -11.92 -4.35
C VAL A 175 -3.26 -11.79 -5.86
N TYR A 176 -3.11 -10.58 -6.42
CA TYR A 176 -3.20 -10.35 -7.86
C TYR A 176 -2.04 -11.02 -8.62
N THR A 177 -0.84 -10.88 -8.06
CA THR A 177 0.39 -11.49 -8.60
C THR A 177 0.32 -13.00 -8.53
N VAL A 178 -0.11 -13.55 -7.39
CA VAL A 178 -0.30 -14.99 -7.21
C VAL A 178 -1.39 -15.54 -8.13
N ALA A 179 -2.52 -14.84 -8.28
CA ALA A 179 -3.62 -15.26 -9.15
C ALA A 179 -3.21 -15.36 -10.63
N SER A 180 -2.36 -14.44 -11.10
CA SER A 180 -1.85 -14.46 -12.48
C SER A 180 -1.02 -15.72 -12.75
N VAL A 181 -0.17 -16.12 -11.80
CA VAL A 181 0.64 -17.34 -11.94
C VAL A 181 -0.16 -18.61 -11.73
N LEU A 182 -1.12 -18.62 -10.80
CA LEU A 182 -2.07 -19.73 -10.65
C LEU A 182 -2.91 -19.93 -11.90
N THR A 183 -3.25 -18.87 -12.63
CA THR A 183 -3.94 -18.97 -13.92
C THR A 183 -3.06 -19.66 -14.96
N LEU A 184 -1.78 -19.31 -15.03
CA LEU A 184 -0.81 -19.99 -15.90
C LEU A 184 -0.68 -21.48 -15.54
N LEU A 185 -0.58 -21.81 -14.24
CA LEU A 185 -0.56 -23.19 -13.77
C LEU A 185 -1.86 -23.94 -14.13
N PHE A 186 -3.02 -23.29 -14.01
CA PHE A 186 -4.30 -23.87 -14.38
C PHE A 186 -4.39 -24.18 -15.88
N VAL A 187 -3.88 -23.29 -16.74
CA VAL A 187 -3.79 -23.56 -18.20
C VAL A 187 -2.86 -24.73 -18.47
N LEU A 188 -1.71 -24.81 -17.80
CA LEU A 188 -0.80 -25.95 -17.91
C LEU A 188 -1.49 -27.25 -17.49
N MET A 189 -2.16 -27.25 -16.33
CA MET A 189 -2.92 -28.39 -15.83
C MET A 189 -4.01 -28.80 -16.81
N TYR A 190 -4.73 -27.85 -17.43
CA TYR A 190 -5.75 -28.17 -18.42
C TYR A 190 -5.19 -28.93 -19.63
N ILE A 191 -4.06 -28.47 -20.17
CA ILE A 191 -3.38 -29.13 -21.30
C ILE A 191 -2.97 -30.56 -20.91
N PHE A 192 -2.32 -30.71 -19.75
CA PHE A 192 -1.88 -32.02 -19.25
C PHE A 192 -3.05 -32.91 -18.81
N ALA A 193 -4.19 -32.36 -18.39
CA ALA A 193 -5.36 -33.12 -18.00
C ALA A 193 -5.98 -33.82 -19.21
N ILE A 194 -6.12 -33.09 -20.33
CA ILE A 194 -6.57 -33.68 -21.59
C ILE A 194 -5.55 -34.70 -22.09
N LEU A 195 -4.27 -34.37 -22.05
CA LEU A 195 -3.21 -35.27 -22.50
C LEU A 195 -3.19 -36.58 -21.68
N GLY A 196 -3.25 -36.49 -20.36
CA GLY A 196 -3.27 -37.65 -19.48
C GLY A 196 -4.57 -38.45 -19.59
N PHE A 197 -5.72 -37.81 -19.78
CA PHE A 197 -6.98 -38.50 -20.11
C PHE A 197 -6.85 -39.29 -21.42
N CYS A 198 -6.29 -38.70 -22.47
CA CYS A 198 -6.10 -39.37 -23.76
C CYS A 198 -5.05 -40.50 -23.71
N LEU A 199 -3.98 -40.35 -22.90
CA LEU A 199 -2.88 -41.32 -22.82
C LEU A 199 -3.17 -42.47 -21.85
N PHE A 200 -3.75 -42.17 -20.69
CA PHE A 200 -3.88 -43.11 -19.57
C PHE A 200 -5.34 -43.42 -19.20
N GLY A 201 -6.32 -42.68 -19.72
CA GLY A 201 -7.76 -42.87 -19.46
C GLY A 201 -8.44 -43.94 -20.32
N ILE A 202 -7.69 -44.88 -20.90
CA ILE A 202 -8.21 -45.94 -21.77
C ILE A 202 -9.07 -46.92 -20.96
N VAL A 203 -10.28 -47.25 -21.44
CA VAL A 203 -11.27 -48.03 -20.67
C VAL A 203 -10.80 -49.47 -20.36
N GLU A 204 -10.08 -50.12 -21.26
CA GLU A 204 -9.73 -51.53 -21.11
C GLU A 204 -8.50 -51.78 -20.22
N ASN A 205 -7.48 -50.91 -20.30
CA ASN A 205 -6.19 -51.11 -19.60
C ASN A 205 -5.65 -49.84 -18.90
N GLY A 206 -6.37 -48.74 -18.99
CA GLY A 206 -6.00 -47.45 -18.41
C GLY A 206 -6.32 -47.31 -16.92
N ASP A 207 -5.84 -46.22 -16.36
CA ASP A 207 -6.08 -45.85 -14.97
C ASP A 207 -7.26 -44.89 -14.88
N LEU A 208 -8.46 -45.47 -14.79
CA LEU A 208 -9.73 -44.74 -14.71
C LEU A 208 -9.90 -43.97 -13.38
N ASN A 209 -9.18 -44.36 -12.32
CA ASN A 209 -9.29 -43.70 -11.02
C ASN A 209 -8.64 -42.31 -11.05
N ASN A 210 -7.54 -42.17 -11.78
CA ASN A 210 -6.82 -40.91 -11.92
C ASN A 210 -7.17 -40.19 -13.23
N TRP A 211 -7.37 -40.92 -14.32
CA TRP A 211 -7.50 -40.34 -15.67
C TRP A 211 -8.83 -40.66 -16.35
N GLY A 212 -9.82 -41.22 -15.65
CA GLY A 212 -11.12 -41.60 -16.23
C GLY A 212 -12.09 -40.44 -16.46
N SER A 213 -11.81 -39.26 -15.91
CA SER A 213 -12.55 -38.03 -16.22
C SER A 213 -11.62 -36.83 -16.11
N LEU A 214 -12.03 -35.71 -16.72
CA LEU A 214 -11.28 -34.47 -16.62
C LEU A 214 -11.14 -34.01 -15.15
N ALA A 215 -12.18 -34.17 -14.33
CA ALA A 215 -12.15 -33.81 -12.91
C ALA A 215 -11.14 -34.63 -12.11
N LEU A 216 -11.10 -35.95 -12.33
CA LEU A 216 -10.10 -36.84 -11.71
C LEU A 216 -8.69 -36.46 -12.18
N SER A 217 -8.52 -36.19 -13.48
CA SER A 217 -7.23 -35.79 -14.06
C SER A 217 -6.71 -34.49 -13.46
N PHE A 218 -7.59 -33.50 -13.24
CA PHE A 218 -7.26 -32.26 -12.54
C PHE A 218 -6.82 -32.53 -11.09
N PHE A 219 -7.50 -33.44 -10.38
CA PHE A 219 -7.13 -33.79 -9.01
C PHE A 219 -5.76 -34.49 -8.95
N THR A 220 -5.48 -35.43 -9.85
CA THR A 220 -4.17 -36.09 -9.97
C THR A 220 -3.07 -35.09 -10.30
N LEU A 221 -3.29 -34.19 -11.27
CA LEU A 221 -2.32 -33.16 -11.63
C LEU A 221 -2.11 -32.13 -10.51
N PHE A 222 -3.12 -31.87 -9.68
CA PHE A 222 -2.95 -31.00 -8.51
C PHE A 222 -1.99 -31.64 -7.50
N SER A 223 -2.14 -32.95 -7.23
CA SER A 223 -1.20 -33.72 -6.40
C SER A 223 0.21 -33.74 -6.99
N LEU A 224 0.33 -33.91 -8.31
CA LEU A 224 1.62 -33.88 -8.99
C LEU A 224 2.27 -32.49 -8.95
N ALA A 225 1.48 -31.41 -9.00
CA ALA A 225 1.99 -30.04 -8.95
C ALA A 225 2.61 -29.71 -7.58
N THR A 226 2.11 -30.34 -6.51
CA THR A 226 2.70 -30.28 -5.16
C THR A 226 3.80 -31.33 -4.94
N VAL A 227 4.13 -32.12 -5.97
CA VAL A 227 5.09 -33.23 -5.90
C VAL A 227 4.71 -34.24 -4.82
N ASP A 228 3.41 -34.41 -4.57
CA ASP A 228 2.89 -35.34 -3.57
C ASP A 228 2.38 -36.63 -4.24
N GLY A 229 2.76 -37.78 -3.67
CA GLY A 229 2.33 -39.10 -4.14
C GLY A 229 2.79 -39.51 -5.55
N TRP A 230 3.66 -38.74 -6.21
CA TRP A 230 4.04 -38.95 -7.61
C TRP A 230 4.76 -40.28 -7.89
N THR A 231 5.56 -40.78 -6.93
CA THR A 231 6.25 -42.07 -7.06
C THR A 231 5.27 -43.23 -7.10
N ASN A 232 4.22 -43.18 -6.26
CA ASN A 232 3.20 -44.21 -6.19
C ASN A 232 2.34 -44.20 -7.46
N LEU A 233 2.00 -43.01 -7.98
CA LEU A 233 1.33 -42.89 -9.27
C LEU A 233 2.20 -43.46 -10.40
N GLN A 234 3.50 -43.15 -10.39
CA GLN A 234 4.42 -43.63 -11.42
C GLN A 234 4.58 -45.16 -11.36
N GLU A 235 4.66 -45.75 -10.17
CA GLU A 235 4.70 -47.20 -9.98
C GLU A 235 3.44 -47.87 -10.56
N GLN A 236 2.26 -47.30 -10.31
CA GLN A 236 1.00 -47.80 -10.87
C GLN A 236 0.94 -47.71 -12.40
N LEU A 237 1.49 -46.64 -13.00
CA LEU A 237 1.56 -46.48 -14.44
C LEU A 237 2.62 -47.40 -15.08
N ASP A 238 3.74 -47.64 -14.39
CA ASP A 238 4.81 -48.56 -14.81
C ASP A 238 4.30 -50.01 -14.80
N MET A 239 3.55 -50.43 -13.78
CA MET A 239 2.92 -51.76 -13.72
C MET A 239 1.97 -52.03 -14.90
N ARG A 240 1.38 -50.97 -15.48
CA ARG A 240 0.50 -51.03 -16.64
C ARG A 240 1.24 -50.93 -17.98
N ASN A 241 2.58 -50.90 -17.96
CA ASN A 241 3.46 -50.81 -19.13
C ASN A 241 3.28 -49.55 -19.99
N PHE A 242 2.86 -48.43 -19.40
CA PHE A 242 2.79 -47.15 -20.12
C PHE A 242 4.18 -46.54 -20.29
N THR A 243 4.84 -46.76 -21.43
CA THR A 243 6.22 -46.28 -21.68
C THR A 243 6.36 -44.76 -21.63
N LEU A 244 5.34 -44.00 -22.05
CA LEU A 244 5.35 -42.53 -22.04
C LEU A 244 5.03 -41.91 -20.67
N SER A 245 4.62 -42.72 -19.68
CA SER A 245 4.20 -42.23 -18.36
C SER A 245 5.31 -41.48 -17.62
N ARG A 246 6.54 -42.03 -17.62
CA ARG A 246 7.70 -41.41 -16.96
C ARG A 246 8.00 -40.02 -17.51
N VAL A 247 8.02 -39.90 -18.85
CA VAL A 247 8.28 -38.63 -19.53
C VAL A 247 7.16 -37.64 -19.23
N PHE A 248 5.90 -38.07 -19.29
CA PHE A 248 4.75 -37.23 -18.95
C PHE A 248 4.81 -36.70 -17.51
N THR A 249 5.00 -37.58 -16.53
CA THR A 249 5.01 -37.23 -15.10
C THR A 249 6.19 -36.32 -14.78
N ILE A 250 7.41 -36.66 -15.24
CA ILE A 250 8.61 -35.86 -15.00
C ILE A 250 8.50 -34.49 -15.68
N ALA A 251 8.06 -34.44 -16.94
CA ALA A 251 7.90 -33.18 -17.65
C ALA A 251 6.88 -32.26 -16.97
N PHE A 252 5.75 -32.80 -16.52
CA PHE A 252 4.76 -32.03 -15.78
C PHE A 252 5.33 -31.50 -14.46
N ILE A 253 5.98 -32.35 -13.65
CA ILE A 253 6.57 -31.94 -12.37
C ILE A 253 7.60 -30.84 -12.58
N LEU A 254 8.49 -30.98 -13.57
CA LEU A 254 9.51 -29.96 -13.86
C LEU A 254 8.87 -28.63 -14.29
N LEU A 255 7.87 -28.68 -15.16
CA LEU A 255 7.22 -27.47 -15.67
C LEU A 255 6.36 -26.79 -14.59
N ALA A 256 5.61 -27.56 -13.80
CA ALA A 256 4.84 -27.06 -12.66
C ALA A 256 5.76 -26.48 -11.57
N SER A 257 6.85 -27.17 -11.24
CA SER A 257 7.86 -26.68 -10.28
C SER A 257 8.54 -25.41 -10.77
N PHE A 258 8.83 -25.31 -12.06
CA PHE A 258 9.36 -24.09 -12.67
C PHE A 258 8.38 -22.92 -12.56
N ILE A 259 7.09 -23.13 -12.84
CA ILE A 259 6.05 -22.11 -12.66
C ILE A 259 5.95 -21.69 -11.18
N PHE A 260 5.96 -22.65 -10.25
CA PHE A 260 5.93 -22.36 -8.81
C PHE A 260 7.16 -21.58 -8.34
N LEU A 261 8.36 -21.96 -8.78
CA LEU A 261 9.59 -21.23 -8.48
C LEU A 261 9.53 -19.81 -9.04
N ASN A 262 9.06 -19.65 -10.27
CA ASN A 262 8.89 -18.34 -10.90
C ASN A 262 7.82 -17.50 -10.20
N MET A 263 6.76 -18.12 -9.67
CA MET A 263 5.80 -17.44 -8.79
C MET A 263 6.50 -16.89 -7.54
N PHE A 264 7.28 -17.73 -6.87
CA PHE A 264 7.98 -17.36 -5.64
C PHE A 264 8.98 -16.24 -5.91
N VAL A 265 9.81 -16.38 -6.95
CA VAL A 265 10.78 -15.35 -7.37
C VAL A 265 10.05 -14.06 -7.76
N GLY A 266 8.96 -14.14 -8.53
CA GLY A 266 8.18 -12.96 -8.93
C GLY A 266 7.54 -12.22 -7.76
N VAL A 267 6.93 -12.94 -6.81
CA VAL A 267 6.34 -12.36 -5.60
C VAL A 267 7.42 -11.79 -4.68
N MET A 268 8.53 -12.50 -4.50
CA MET A 268 9.67 -12.02 -3.72
C MET A 268 10.28 -10.76 -4.32
N ILE A 269 10.49 -10.72 -5.65
CA ILE A 269 11.01 -9.53 -6.34
C ILE A 269 10.04 -8.37 -6.17
N MET A 270 8.75 -8.57 -6.43
CA MET A 270 7.75 -7.49 -6.28
C MET A 270 7.73 -6.94 -4.85
N HIS A 271 7.75 -7.81 -3.85
CA HIS A 271 7.78 -7.38 -2.45
C HIS A 271 9.08 -6.66 -2.08
N THR A 272 10.24 -7.15 -2.54
CA THR A 272 11.54 -6.51 -2.32
C THR A 272 11.62 -5.18 -3.05
N GLU A 273 11.15 -5.10 -4.28
CA GLU A 273 11.11 -3.87 -5.08
C GLU A 273 10.20 -2.82 -4.45
N ASP A 274 8.99 -3.21 -4.01
CA ASP A 274 8.08 -2.31 -3.29
C ASP A 274 8.67 -1.85 -1.96
N SER A 275 9.37 -2.74 -1.24
CA SER A 275 10.06 -2.41 0.00
C SER A 275 11.22 -1.43 -0.23
N ILE A 276 12.02 -1.63 -1.28
CA ILE A 276 13.10 -0.73 -1.68
C ILE A 276 12.53 0.64 -2.06
N LYS A 277 11.52 0.70 -2.94
CA LYS A 277 10.86 1.96 -3.34
C LYS A 277 10.22 2.68 -2.16
N LYS A 278 9.71 1.95 -1.17
CA LYS A 278 9.17 2.55 0.05
C LYS A 278 10.29 3.14 0.90
N PHE A 279 11.38 2.41 1.10
CA PHE A 279 12.55 2.87 1.84
C PHE A 279 13.20 4.11 1.19
N GLU A 280 13.37 4.11 -0.14
CA GLU A 280 13.89 5.27 -0.87
C GLU A 280 13.01 6.52 -0.69
N ARG A 281 11.68 6.37 -0.72
CA ARG A 281 10.74 7.48 -0.48
C ARG A 281 10.85 8.01 0.95
N GLU A 282 10.95 7.13 1.94
CA GLU A 282 11.13 7.54 3.34
C GLU A 282 12.44 8.32 3.52
N LEU A 283 13.53 7.85 2.90
CA LEU A 283 14.83 8.52 2.95
C LEU A 283 14.85 9.86 2.19
N MET A 284 14.14 9.98 1.06
CA MET A 284 13.97 11.26 0.36
C MET A 284 13.18 12.27 1.20
N LEU A 285 12.11 11.81 1.87
CA LEU A 285 11.33 12.67 2.76
C LEU A 285 12.15 13.15 3.96
N GLU A 286 12.95 12.28 4.57
CA GLU A 286 13.85 12.64 5.66
C GLU A 286 14.85 13.72 5.23
N ARG A 287 15.50 13.55 4.07
CA ARG A 287 16.40 14.57 3.50
C ARG A 287 15.70 15.90 3.24
N GLN A 288 14.47 15.88 2.73
CA GLN A 288 13.69 17.10 2.49
C GLN A 288 13.37 17.82 3.80
N VAL A 289 13.05 17.08 4.87
CA VAL A 289 12.83 17.66 6.20
C VAL A 289 14.11 18.30 6.74
N THR A 290 15.26 17.61 6.66
CA THR A 290 16.55 18.19 7.09
C THR A 290 16.90 19.47 6.32
N LEU A 291 16.73 19.47 4.99
CA LEU A 291 16.98 20.66 4.17
C LEU A 291 16.03 21.82 4.50
N MET A 292 14.77 21.53 4.81
CA MET A 292 13.81 22.54 5.26
C MET A 292 14.20 23.14 6.61
N GLU A 293 14.68 22.32 7.54
CA GLU A 293 15.18 22.78 8.84
C GLU A 293 16.43 23.66 8.68
N GLU A 294 17.41 23.24 7.88
CA GLU A 294 18.61 24.05 7.59
C GLU A 294 18.26 25.38 6.91
N LYS A 295 17.36 25.36 5.92
CA LYS A 295 16.89 26.58 5.25
C LYS A 295 16.19 27.54 6.22
N GLN A 296 15.39 27.01 7.15
CA GLN A 296 14.75 27.83 8.18
C GLN A 296 15.77 28.48 9.12
N VAL A 297 16.85 27.78 9.47
CA VAL A 297 17.93 28.33 10.29
C VAL A 297 18.66 29.45 9.54
N ILE A 298 18.98 29.27 8.27
CA ILE A 298 19.65 30.29 7.44
C ILE A 298 18.79 31.54 7.31
N LEU A 299 17.49 31.39 7.00
CA LEU A 299 16.57 32.53 6.88
C LEU A 299 16.46 33.34 8.17
N LYS A 300 16.45 32.69 9.34
CA LYS A 300 16.46 33.39 10.63
C LYS A 300 17.74 34.20 10.82
N ARG A 301 18.91 33.64 10.48
CA ARG A 301 20.19 34.37 10.56
C ARG A 301 20.21 35.59 9.63
N GLN A 302 19.73 35.43 8.40
CA GLN A 302 19.63 36.54 7.45
C GLN A 302 18.71 37.65 7.97
N GLN A 303 17.56 37.30 8.55
CA GLN A 303 16.66 38.29 9.13
C GLN A 303 17.32 39.05 10.30
N GLU A 304 18.03 38.34 11.18
CA GLU A 304 18.75 38.96 12.31
C GLU A 304 19.88 39.89 11.84
N GLU A 305 20.60 39.53 10.77
CA GLU A 305 21.63 40.38 10.16
C GLU A 305 21.03 41.63 9.51
N VAL A 306 19.93 41.49 8.75
CA VAL A 306 19.20 42.63 8.16
C VAL A 306 18.73 43.58 9.26
N ASP A 307 18.13 43.06 10.33
CA ASP A 307 17.67 43.87 11.47
C ASP A 307 18.85 44.58 12.18
N ARG A 308 20.03 43.95 12.27
CA ARG A 308 21.26 44.56 12.82
C ARG A 308 21.80 45.68 11.94
N LEU A 309 21.85 45.47 10.62
CA LEU A 309 22.32 46.47 9.67
C LEU A 309 21.38 47.68 9.63
N MET A 310 20.06 47.44 9.61
CA MET A 310 19.06 48.50 9.69
C MET A 310 19.21 49.36 10.94
N LYS A 311 19.53 48.76 12.10
CA LYS A 311 19.80 49.51 13.35
C LYS A 311 21.13 50.27 13.33
N THR A 312 22.16 49.71 12.70
CA THR A 312 23.48 50.36 12.58
C THR A 312 23.42 51.58 11.67
N GLN A 313 22.61 51.52 10.61
CA GLN A 313 22.44 52.59 9.63
C GLN A 313 21.65 53.80 10.17
N VAL A 314 20.85 53.62 11.23
CA VAL A 314 20.19 54.73 11.95
C VAL A 314 21.19 55.66 12.66
N GLY A 315 22.46 55.23 12.84
CA GLY A 315 23.51 56.02 13.50
C GLY A 315 24.63 56.58 12.62
N SER A 316 24.80 56.09 11.38
CA SER A 316 26.00 56.38 10.58
C SER A 316 25.67 56.64 9.11
N THR A 317 25.67 57.91 8.72
CA THR A 317 25.53 58.36 7.33
C THR A 317 26.88 58.27 6.61
N PRO A 318 27.00 57.42 5.58
CA PRO A 318 27.68 57.89 4.35
C PRO A 318 27.09 57.33 3.03
N GLY A 319 26.00 56.55 3.04
CA GLY A 319 25.37 55.97 1.82
C GLY A 319 24.37 56.89 1.11
N GLY A 320 23.81 57.88 1.82
CA GLY A 320 22.77 58.77 1.28
C GLY A 320 23.19 59.59 0.06
N THR A 321 24.48 59.91 -0.08
CA THR A 321 25.01 60.77 -1.14
C THR A 321 25.03 60.09 -2.52
N LEU A 322 25.41 58.81 -2.61
CA LEU A 322 25.42 58.07 -3.88
C LEU A 322 24.00 57.77 -4.38
N VAL A 323 23.09 57.49 -3.45
CA VAL A 323 21.67 57.32 -3.76
C VAL A 323 21.06 58.65 -4.24
N GLU A 324 21.48 59.79 -3.69
CA GLU A 324 21.06 61.13 -4.15
C GLU A 324 21.61 61.51 -5.53
N ASP A 325 22.86 61.16 -5.84
CA ASP A 325 23.45 61.39 -7.17
C ASP A 325 22.81 60.50 -8.24
N PHE A 326 22.45 59.26 -7.90
CA PHE A 326 21.67 58.39 -8.78
C PHE A 326 20.25 58.92 -9.00
N LYS A 327 19.61 59.42 -7.93
CA LYS A 327 18.29 60.07 -7.98
C LYS A 327 18.27 61.33 -8.85
N LYS A 328 19.37 62.10 -8.88
CA LYS A 328 19.54 63.25 -9.79
C LYS A 328 19.71 62.86 -11.26
N THR A 329 20.15 61.64 -11.54
CA THR A 329 20.37 61.15 -12.90
C THR A 329 19.07 60.63 -13.55
N LEU A 330 18.05 60.32 -12.75
CA LEU A 330 16.72 59.89 -13.22
C LEU A 330 15.89 61.09 -13.70
N ARG A 331 15.52 61.12 -15.00
CA ARG A 331 14.63 62.15 -15.55
C ARG A 331 13.19 61.92 -15.05
N HIS A 332 12.57 62.95 -14.48
CA HIS A 332 11.26 62.90 -13.79
C HIS A 332 10.05 62.68 -14.72
N THR A 333 10.03 61.66 -15.58
CA THR A 333 8.81 61.36 -16.34
C THR A 333 8.54 59.89 -16.69
N ASP A 334 9.36 58.93 -16.24
CA ASP A 334 9.02 57.50 -16.41
C ASP A 334 8.55 56.88 -15.08
N PRO A 335 7.35 56.27 -15.03
CA PRO A 335 6.92 55.50 -13.87
C PRO A 335 7.70 54.18 -13.82
N MET A 336 8.53 54.00 -12.78
CA MET A 336 9.20 52.73 -12.49
C MET A 336 8.37 51.97 -11.45
N VAL A 337 7.85 50.80 -11.84
CA VAL A 337 7.14 49.90 -10.92
C VAL A 337 8.21 49.19 -10.07
N LEU A 338 8.31 49.57 -8.80
CA LEU A 338 9.22 48.98 -7.80
C LEU A 338 8.46 47.99 -6.92
N ASP A 339 8.09 46.83 -7.48
CA ASP A 339 7.43 45.76 -6.69
C ASP A 339 8.37 44.58 -6.38
N ASP A 340 9.57 44.53 -6.98
CA ASP A 340 10.54 43.46 -6.73
C ASP A 340 11.61 43.89 -5.72
N PHE A 341 11.85 43.05 -4.71
CA PHE A 341 12.75 43.29 -3.56
C PHE A 341 14.15 43.78 -4.00
N GLY A 342 14.65 43.24 -5.11
CA GLY A 342 15.96 43.57 -5.68
C GLY A 342 16.07 44.94 -6.37
N THR A 343 14.96 45.65 -6.55
CA THR A 343 14.93 46.98 -7.18
C THR A 343 14.69 48.12 -6.20
N SER A 344 14.31 47.81 -4.96
CA SER A 344 13.99 48.83 -3.95
C SER A 344 15.20 49.69 -3.58
N LEU A 345 15.01 51.00 -3.45
CA LEU A 345 16.08 51.92 -3.04
C LEU A 345 16.79 51.50 -1.73
N PRO A 346 16.10 51.03 -0.69
CA PRO A 346 16.76 50.52 0.52
C PRO A 346 17.63 49.28 0.26
N PHE A 347 17.19 48.37 -0.61
CA PHE A 347 17.98 47.20 -0.97
C PHE A 347 19.25 47.59 -1.75
N ILE A 348 19.14 48.53 -2.70
CA ILE A 348 20.28 49.02 -3.47
C ILE A 348 21.32 49.67 -2.54
N ASP A 349 20.89 50.46 -1.56
CA ASP A 349 21.79 51.11 -0.59
C ASP A 349 22.52 50.09 0.29
N VAL A 350 21.79 49.08 0.79
CA VAL A 350 22.38 47.96 1.56
C VAL A 350 23.34 47.12 0.69
N TYR A 351 22.99 46.88 -0.58
CA TYR A 351 23.81 46.11 -1.51
C TYR A 351 25.12 46.84 -1.84
N LEU A 352 25.08 48.14 -2.13
CA LEU A 352 26.27 48.96 -2.38
C LEU A 352 27.19 49.01 -1.14
N SER A 353 26.62 49.19 0.05
CA SER A 353 27.38 49.14 1.30
C SER A 353 28.05 47.78 1.54
N THR A 354 27.36 46.69 1.14
CA THR A 354 27.93 45.33 1.21
C THR A 354 29.09 45.17 0.24
N LEU A 355 28.99 45.70 -0.98
CA LEU A 355 30.07 45.69 -1.97
C LEU A 355 31.29 46.48 -1.49
N ASP A 356 31.10 47.67 -0.93
CA ASP A 356 32.20 48.48 -0.36
C ASP A 356 32.96 47.73 0.75
N ASN A 357 32.23 46.99 1.60
CA ASN A 357 32.84 46.18 2.64
C ASN A 357 33.60 44.97 2.08
N GLN A 358 33.12 44.38 0.98
CA GLN A 358 33.85 43.33 0.27
C GLN A 358 35.14 43.86 -0.35
N ASP A 359 35.11 45.00 -1.03
CA ASP A 359 36.30 45.63 -1.60
C ASP A 359 37.33 46.01 -0.52
N SER A 360 36.88 46.55 0.61
CA SER A 360 37.75 46.81 1.77
C SER A 360 38.43 45.53 2.28
N THR A 361 37.70 44.42 2.30
CA THR A 361 38.23 43.12 2.73
C THR A 361 39.25 42.57 1.73
N VAL A 362 38.98 42.69 0.42
CA VAL A 362 39.91 42.28 -0.65
C VAL A 362 41.20 43.10 -0.58
N ASN A 363 41.10 44.42 -0.39
CA ASN A 363 42.28 45.29 -0.26
C ASN A 363 43.16 44.91 0.93
N LYS A 364 42.56 44.61 2.09
CA LYS A 364 43.30 44.15 3.28
C LYS A 364 43.98 42.80 3.05
N LEU A 365 43.31 41.87 2.36
CA LEU A 365 43.89 40.58 1.98
C LEU A 365 45.08 40.75 1.04
N GLN A 366 44.99 41.68 0.09
CA GLN A 366 46.07 41.98 -0.84
C GLN A 366 47.27 42.61 -0.14
N GLU A 367 47.05 43.51 0.82
CA GLU A 367 48.10 44.10 1.66
C GLU A 367 48.85 43.03 2.48
N LEU A 368 48.10 42.14 3.15
CA LEU A 368 48.66 40.98 3.86
C LEU A 368 49.48 40.07 2.94
N TYR A 369 49.03 39.85 1.71
CA TYR A 369 49.76 39.06 0.74
C TYR A 369 51.11 39.70 0.37
N TYR A 370 51.14 41.02 0.16
CA TYR A 370 52.39 41.74 -0.10
C TYR A 370 53.34 41.72 1.10
N GLU A 371 52.84 41.85 2.32
CA GLU A 371 53.66 41.71 3.53
C GLU A 371 54.30 40.33 3.63
N ILE A 372 53.53 39.26 3.38
CA ILE A 372 54.03 37.88 3.41
C ILE A 372 55.13 37.68 2.36
N VAL A 373 54.92 38.17 1.13
CA VAL A 373 55.94 38.10 0.06
C VAL A 373 57.20 38.86 0.45
N ASN A 374 57.07 40.03 1.05
CA ASN A 374 58.21 40.83 1.49
C ASN A 374 59.01 40.11 2.59
N VAL A 375 58.34 39.52 3.58
CA VAL A 375 58.99 38.73 4.64
C VAL A 375 59.68 37.48 4.06
N LEU A 376 59.06 36.80 3.09
CA LEU A 376 59.67 35.66 2.40
C LEU A 376 60.92 36.07 1.61
N CYS A 377 60.91 37.21 0.93
CA CYS A 377 62.08 37.75 0.25
C CYS A 377 63.23 38.03 1.23
N LEU A 378 62.95 38.69 2.36
CA LEU A 378 63.96 38.96 3.39
C LEU A 378 64.56 37.66 3.97
N MET A 379 63.73 36.66 4.26
CA MET A 379 64.22 35.35 4.73
C MET A 379 65.07 34.60 3.69
N LEU A 380 64.81 34.81 2.40
CA LEU A 380 65.57 34.19 1.31
C LEU A 380 66.92 34.89 1.11
N GLU A 381 67.00 36.19 1.39
CA GLU A 381 68.22 36.99 1.33
C GLU A 381 69.14 36.75 2.56
N ASP A 382 68.56 36.45 3.73
CA ASP A 382 69.26 36.10 4.97
C ASP A 382 69.75 34.63 5.04
N LEU A 383 69.52 33.82 4.00
CA LEU A 383 69.98 32.43 4.01
C LEU A 383 71.51 32.37 3.80
N PRO A 384 72.30 31.83 4.75
CA PRO A 384 73.75 31.73 4.58
C PRO A 384 74.10 30.81 3.40
N LYS A 385 75.05 31.24 2.56
CA LYS A 385 75.59 30.54 1.37
C LYS A 385 76.18 29.13 1.67
N GLU A 386 76.03 28.59 2.88
CA GLU A 386 76.54 27.29 3.32
C GLU A 386 75.74 26.08 2.79
N LYS A 387 74.50 26.26 2.33
CA LYS A 387 73.71 25.14 1.77
C LYS A 387 74.12 24.71 0.35
N SER A 388 74.93 25.50 -0.35
CA SER A 388 75.45 25.12 -1.67
C SER A 388 76.60 24.11 -1.58
N GLN A 389 77.29 23.98 -0.44
CA GLN A 389 78.39 23.02 -0.25
C GLN A 389 77.94 21.67 0.34
N SER A 390 76.80 21.63 1.03
CA SER A 390 76.25 20.38 1.58
C SER A 390 75.46 19.56 0.55
N LEU A 391 74.96 20.19 -0.52
CA LEU A 391 74.30 19.47 -1.63
C LEU A 391 75.28 18.74 -2.55
N GLN A 392 76.50 19.25 -2.74
CA GLN A 392 77.52 18.56 -3.57
C GLN A 392 78.13 17.33 -2.91
N ARG A 393 78.20 17.25 -1.57
CA ARG A 393 78.73 16.06 -0.87
C ARG A 393 77.74 14.89 -0.77
N LEU A 394 76.49 15.09 -1.14
CA LEU A 394 75.45 14.06 -1.18
C LEU A 394 75.27 13.43 -2.58
N GLU A 395 75.92 13.96 -3.62
CA GLU A 395 75.94 13.40 -4.98
C GLU A 395 77.21 12.57 -5.30
N GLU A 396 78.22 12.54 -4.42
CA GLU A 396 79.47 11.78 -4.59
C GLU A 396 79.57 10.51 -3.71
N LYS A 397 78.45 9.93 -3.25
CA LYS A 397 78.46 8.68 -2.48
C LYS A 397 77.52 7.61 -3.01
#